data_AF-A0A358D5Q2-F1
#
_entry.id   AF-A0A358D5Q2-F1
#
_cell.length_a   1.000
_cell.length_b   1.000
_cell.length_c   1.000
_cell.angle_alpha   90.00
_cell.angle_beta   90.00
_cell.angle_gamma   90.00
#
_symmetry.space_group_name_H-M   'P 1'
#
loop_
_entity.id
_entity.type
_entity.pdbx_description
1 polymer ?
#
loop_
_entity_poly.entity_id
_entity_poly.type
_entity_poly.pdbx_seq_one_letter_code
_entity_poly.pdbx_strand_id
1 'polypeptide(L)'
;MVTHRRRYRGGLYASGVIDLLVRDPENPRSLRFAVARIREHLAAQPLSTGSTRPERLLDQLEAQIADVQVADLAMAIDDRRSTLHDTLTDADAQLREIARAIEALHFSAGPPLQTYASLSLTELTGALS
;
A
#
# COMPACT_ATOMS: atom_id res chain seq x y z
N MET A 1 -27.04 36.73 3.25
CA MET A 1 -25.65 36.44 3.70
C MET A 1 -25.70 35.57 4.96
N VAL A 2 -26.04 34.28 4.83
CA VAL A 2 -25.99 33.26 5.92
C VAL A 2 -25.66 31.92 5.28
N THR A 3 -24.42 31.74 4.81
CA THR A 3 -23.95 30.45 4.26
C THR A 3 -22.52 30.10 4.66
N HIS A 4 -21.82 31.00 5.35
CA HIS A 4 -20.42 30.75 5.76
C HIS A 4 -20.28 29.86 7.00
N ARG A 5 -21.24 29.92 7.94
CA ARG A 5 -21.08 29.34 9.28
C ARG A 5 -21.29 27.81 9.36
N ARG A 6 -22.09 27.21 8.47
CA ARG A 6 -22.33 25.75 8.42
C ARG A 6 -21.19 24.99 7.72
N ARG A 7 -20.60 25.60 6.68
CA ARG A 7 -19.51 25.01 5.89
C ARG A 7 -18.21 24.84 6.69
N TYR A 8 -17.88 25.82 7.55
CA TYR A 8 -16.69 25.74 8.40
C TYR A 8 -16.74 24.55 9.37
N ARG A 9 -17.89 24.26 9.99
CA ARG A 9 -18.02 23.08 10.88
C ARG A 9 -17.87 21.76 10.11
N GLY A 10 -18.54 21.63 8.96
CA GLY A 10 -18.42 20.42 8.12
C GLY A 10 -16.99 20.18 7.63
N GLY A 11 -16.26 21.25 7.28
CA GLY A 11 -14.85 21.19 6.90
C GLY A 11 -13.94 20.74 8.05
N LEU A 12 -14.17 21.23 9.28
CA LEU A 12 -13.39 20.83 10.46
C LEU A 12 -13.61 19.35 10.83
N TYR A 13 -14.85 18.85 10.73
CA TYR A 13 -15.12 17.41 10.93
C TYR A 13 -14.51 16.55 9.82
N ALA A 14 -14.60 17.00 8.56
CA ALA A 14 -14.01 16.27 7.44
C ALA A 14 -12.49 16.22 7.51
N SER A 15 -11.84 17.32 7.86
CA SER A 15 -10.39 17.40 8.05
C SER A 15 -9.91 16.40 9.10
N GLY A 16 -10.57 16.34 10.26
CA GLY A 16 -10.21 15.37 11.31
C GLY A 16 -10.39 13.91 10.87
N VAL A 17 -11.45 13.60 10.12
CA VAL A 17 -11.65 12.23 9.60
C VAL A 17 -10.63 11.89 8.51
N ILE A 18 -10.29 12.84 7.63
CA ILE A 18 -9.28 12.63 6.59
C ILE A 18 -7.89 12.43 7.22
N ASP A 19 -7.54 13.22 8.23
CA ASP A 19 -6.29 13.05 8.98
C ASP A 19 -6.21 11.63 9.59
N LEU A 20 -7.29 11.20 10.26
CA LEU A 20 -7.41 9.87 10.85
C LEU A 20 -7.32 8.72 9.82
N LEU A 21 -7.87 8.89 8.62
CA LEU A 21 -7.93 7.83 7.61
C LEU A 21 -6.78 7.86 6.60
N VAL A 22 -6.03 8.96 6.51
CA VAL A 22 -4.89 9.07 5.57
C VAL A 22 -3.57 8.97 6.32
N ARG A 23 -3.42 9.69 7.44
CA ARG A 23 -2.11 9.94 8.06
C ARG A 23 -1.84 9.17 9.35
N ASP A 24 -2.87 8.74 10.07
CA ASP A 24 -2.69 8.07 11.36
C ASP A 24 -2.02 6.69 11.20
N PRO A 25 -0.76 6.49 11.61
CA PRO A 25 -0.08 5.21 11.46
C PRO A 25 -0.58 4.13 12.41
N GLU A 26 -1.37 4.45 13.43
CA GLU A 26 -1.87 3.49 14.45
C GLU A 26 -3.30 3.02 14.15
N ASN A 27 -3.99 3.66 13.21
CA ASN A 27 -5.34 3.30 12.83
C ASN A 27 -5.33 2.23 11.72
N PRO A 28 -5.83 1.00 11.96
CA PRO A 28 -5.84 -0.06 10.94
C PRO A 28 -6.65 0.25 9.68
N ARG A 29 -7.54 1.25 9.75
CA ARG A 29 -8.32 1.73 8.59
C ARG A 29 -7.61 2.81 7.80
N SER A 30 -6.46 3.29 8.26
CA SER A 30 -5.75 4.36 7.58
C SER A 30 -4.92 3.84 6.41
N LEU A 31 -4.74 4.71 5.43
CA LEU A 31 -3.87 4.44 4.29
C LEU A 31 -2.40 4.29 4.75
N ARG A 32 -1.93 5.16 5.65
CA ARG A 32 -0.56 5.09 6.16
C ARG A 32 -0.27 3.80 6.93
N PHE A 33 -1.20 3.31 7.75
CA PHE A 33 -1.07 2.01 8.39
C PHE A 33 -0.97 0.89 7.35
N ALA A 34 -1.87 0.88 6.37
CA ALA A 34 -1.89 -0.16 5.35
C ALA A 34 -0.59 -0.21 4.55
N VAL A 35 -0.07 0.95 4.13
CA VAL A 35 1.17 1.07 3.36
C VAL A 35 2.39 0.64 4.20
N ALA A 36 2.46 1.02 5.48
CA ALA A 36 3.50 0.56 6.39
C ALA A 36 3.51 -0.97 6.53
N ARG A 37 2.32 -1.59 6.65
CA ARG A 37 2.19 -3.05 6.72
C ARG A 37 2.60 -3.72 5.41
N ILE A 38 2.32 -3.11 4.25
CA ILE A 38 2.83 -3.60 2.96
C ILE A 38 4.36 -3.60 2.97
N ARG A 39 5.01 -2.53 3.47
CA ARG A 39 6.48 -2.48 3.55
C ARG A 39 7.02 -3.60 4.41
N GLU A 40 6.47 -3.78 5.60
CA GLU A 40 6.93 -4.83 6.53
C GLU A 40 6.83 -6.21 5.90
N HIS A 41 5.72 -6.51 5.22
CA HIS A 41 5.56 -7.79 4.54
C HIS A 41 6.49 -7.93 3.33
N LEU A 42 6.70 -6.86 2.56
CA LEU A 42 7.58 -6.87 1.39
C LEU A 42 9.04 -7.09 1.79
N ALA A 43 9.50 -6.42 2.84
CA ALA A 43 10.85 -6.57 3.37
C ALA A 43 11.13 -7.98 3.93
N ALA A 44 10.09 -8.71 4.34
CA ALA A 44 10.20 -10.07 4.81
C ALA A 44 10.24 -11.12 3.68
N GLN A 45 10.02 -10.73 2.41
CA GLN A 45 9.99 -11.67 1.30
C GLN A 45 11.41 -12.05 0.81
N PRO A 46 11.59 -13.29 0.33
CA PRO A 46 12.81 -13.67 -0.40
C PRO A 46 13.01 -12.76 -1.61
N LEU A 47 14.26 -12.38 -1.92
CA LEU A 47 14.64 -11.45 -3.01
C LEU A 47 14.34 -9.96 -2.75
N SER A 48 13.78 -9.60 -1.59
CA SER A 48 13.80 -8.21 -1.12
C SER A 48 15.26 -7.80 -0.87
N THR A 49 15.68 -6.72 -1.53
CA THR A 49 17.05 -6.17 -1.40
C THR A 49 17.04 -4.73 -0.85
N GLY A 50 15.87 -4.20 -0.50
CA GLY A 50 15.70 -2.79 -0.09
C GLY A 50 15.74 -1.77 -1.24
N SER A 51 15.84 -2.20 -2.50
CA SER A 51 15.93 -1.32 -3.68
C SER A 51 15.29 -1.90 -4.94
N THR A 52 14.52 -2.98 -4.81
CA THR A 52 13.79 -3.62 -5.88
C THR A 52 12.71 -2.68 -6.43
N ARG A 53 12.17 -2.98 -7.63
CA ARG A 53 11.10 -2.17 -8.22
C ARG A 53 9.90 -1.96 -7.27
N PRO A 54 9.30 -3.00 -6.65
CA PRO A 54 8.16 -2.79 -5.75
C PRO A 54 8.52 -1.94 -4.53
N GLU A 55 9.74 -2.05 -3.99
CA GLU A 55 10.20 -1.23 -2.86
C GLU A 55 10.30 0.25 -3.24
N ARG A 56 10.87 0.58 -4.41
CA ARG A 56 10.95 1.98 -4.89
C ARG A 56 9.58 2.60 -5.16
N LEU A 57 8.65 1.82 -5.72
CA LEU A 57 7.27 2.29 -5.94
C LEU A 57 6.57 2.54 -4.60
N LEU A 58 6.81 1.69 -3.60
CA LEU A 58 6.26 1.85 -2.26
C LEU A 58 6.83 3.09 -1.57
N ASP A 59 8.15 3.33 -1.68
CA ASP A 59 8.80 4.53 -1.15
C ASP A 59 8.21 5.81 -1.76
N GLN A 60 7.94 5.79 -3.07
CA GLN A 60 7.28 6.90 -3.75
C GLN A 60 5.86 7.15 -3.21
N LEU A 61 5.04 6.11 -3.08
CA LEU A 61 3.69 6.23 -2.56
C LEU A 61 3.70 6.77 -1.12
N GLU A 62 4.62 6.31 -0.29
CA GLU A 62 4.73 6.82 1.07
C GLU A 62 5.15 8.27 1.15
N ALA A 63 6.12 8.68 0.33
CA ALA A 63 6.54 10.07 0.26
C ALA A 63 5.36 10.97 -0.13
N GLN A 64 4.55 10.53 -1.10
CA GLN A 64 3.33 11.24 -1.50
C GLN A 64 2.33 11.33 -0.35
N ILE A 65 2.02 10.22 0.33
CA ILE A 65 1.09 10.23 1.48
C ILE A 65 1.59 11.15 2.60
N ALA A 66 2.91 11.20 2.84
CA ALA A 66 3.49 12.07 3.86
C ALA A 66 3.35 13.57 3.52
N ASP A 67 3.45 13.91 2.23
CA ASP A 67 3.43 15.29 1.72
C ASP A 67 2.00 15.85 1.57
N VAL A 68 0.99 14.97 1.48
CA VAL A 68 -0.42 15.35 1.39
C VAL A 68 -0.83 16.29 2.54
N GLN A 69 -1.39 17.44 2.15
CA GLN A 69 -1.96 18.41 3.06
C GLN A 69 -3.44 18.10 3.30
N VAL A 70 -3.79 17.80 4.56
CA VAL A 70 -5.17 17.47 4.95
C VAL A 70 -6.14 18.61 4.63
N ALA A 71 -5.68 19.87 4.75
CA ALA A 71 -6.48 21.04 4.43
C ALA A 71 -6.93 21.04 2.95
N ASP A 72 -6.06 20.65 2.04
CA ASP A 72 -6.34 20.59 0.59
C ASP A 72 -7.33 19.46 0.29
N LEU A 73 -7.16 18.31 0.94
CA LEU A 73 -8.08 17.18 0.79
C LEU A 73 -9.48 17.48 1.36
N ALA A 74 -9.54 18.22 2.47
CA ALA A 74 -10.79 18.56 3.13
C ALA A 74 -11.58 19.65 2.40
N MET A 75 -10.89 20.45 1.56
CA MET A 75 -11.49 21.52 0.78
C MET A 75 -12.51 20.97 -0.22
N ALA A 76 -13.72 21.52 -0.16
CA ALA A 76 -14.79 21.19 -1.08
C ALA A 76 -15.12 22.39 -1.97
N ILE A 77 -15.18 22.16 -3.28
CA ILE A 77 -15.65 23.11 -4.29
C ILE A 77 -16.93 22.51 -4.89
N ASP A 78 -18.01 23.28 -4.92
CA ASP A 78 -19.34 22.82 -5.37
C ASP A 78 -19.78 21.49 -4.72
N ASP A 79 -19.60 21.41 -3.38
CA ASP A 79 -19.91 20.24 -2.55
C ASP A 79 -19.13 18.95 -2.92
N ARG A 80 -18.05 19.06 -3.71
CA ARG A 80 -17.16 17.95 -4.08
C ARG A 80 -15.75 18.18 -3.56
N ARG A 81 -15.13 17.10 -3.04
CA ARG A 81 -13.71 17.06 -2.65
C ARG A 81 -12.92 16.36 -3.75
N SER A 82 -12.74 17.03 -4.89
CA SER A 82 -12.04 16.45 -6.04
C SER A 82 -10.60 16.07 -5.69
N THR A 83 -9.87 16.92 -4.97
CA THR A 83 -8.49 16.63 -4.56
C THR A 83 -8.40 15.33 -3.76
N LEU A 84 -9.29 15.12 -2.78
CA LEU A 84 -9.37 13.84 -2.06
C LEU A 84 -9.64 12.66 -2.98
N HIS A 85 -10.63 12.79 -3.87
CA HIS A 85 -10.98 11.74 -4.82
C HIS A 85 -9.81 11.38 -5.73
N ASP A 86 -9.12 12.38 -6.28
CA ASP A 86 -8.03 12.21 -7.23
C ASP A 86 -6.81 11.61 -6.53
N THR A 87 -6.45 12.11 -5.34
CA THR A 87 -5.39 11.53 -4.50
C THR A 87 -5.66 10.06 -4.17
N LEU A 88 -6.89 9.69 -3.82
CA LEU A 88 -7.23 8.30 -3.52
C LEU A 88 -7.25 7.41 -4.77
N THR A 89 -7.65 7.97 -5.92
CA THR A 89 -7.61 7.28 -7.21
C THR A 89 -6.17 6.99 -7.63
N ASP A 90 -5.29 7.97 -7.49
CA ASP A 90 -3.86 7.84 -7.78
C ASP A 90 -3.18 6.84 -6.84
N ALA A 91 -3.54 6.86 -5.55
CA ALA A 91 -3.04 5.88 -4.58
C ALA A 91 -3.49 4.45 -4.91
N ASP A 92 -4.77 4.23 -5.29
CA ASP A 92 -5.26 2.92 -5.73
C ASP A 92 -4.50 2.42 -6.97
N ALA A 93 -4.27 3.30 -7.95
CA ALA A 93 -3.50 2.97 -9.16
C ALA A 93 -2.05 2.56 -8.82
N GLN A 94 -1.38 3.29 -7.94
CA GLN A 94 -0.03 2.96 -7.48
C GLN A 94 0.02 1.64 -6.71
N LEU A 95 -0.96 1.38 -5.82
CA LEU A 95 -1.05 0.11 -5.11
C LEU A 95 -1.22 -1.08 -6.08
N ARG A 96 -2.00 -0.91 -7.15
CA ARG A 96 -2.11 -1.93 -8.20
C ARG A 96 -0.81 -2.13 -8.96
N GLU A 97 -0.06 -1.07 -9.24
CA GLU A 97 1.27 -1.19 -9.86
C GLU A 97 2.25 -1.92 -8.94
N ILE A 98 2.27 -1.58 -7.64
CA ILE A 98 3.08 -2.26 -6.63
C ILE A 98 2.72 -3.75 -6.60
N ALA A 99 1.43 -4.10 -6.56
CA ALA A 99 1.00 -5.49 -6.57
C ALA A 99 1.51 -6.26 -7.81
N ARG A 100 1.42 -5.66 -9.01
CA ARG A 100 1.96 -6.25 -10.24
C ARG A 100 3.49 -6.40 -10.20
N ALA A 101 4.20 -5.44 -9.61
CA ALA A 101 5.65 -5.51 -9.46
C ALA A 101 6.07 -6.60 -8.45
N ILE A 102 5.31 -6.78 -7.37
CA ILE A 102 5.49 -7.89 -6.41
C ILE A 102 5.25 -9.23 -7.11
N GLU A 103 4.17 -9.35 -7.89
CA GLU A 103 3.85 -10.54 -8.68
C GLU A 103 5.00 -10.91 -9.64
N ALA A 104 5.47 -9.93 -10.41
CA ALA A 104 6.57 -10.13 -11.35
C ALA A 104 7.88 -10.56 -10.66
N LEU A 105 8.17 -10.05 -9.46
CA LEU A 105 9.40 -10.35 -8.74
C LEU A 105 9.36 -11.71 -8.03
N HIS A 106 8.25 -12.03 -7.35
CA HIS A 106 8.17 -13.18 -6.45
C HIS A 106 7.43 -14.38 -7.02
N PHE A 107 6.56 -14.18 -8.02
CA PHE A 107 5.64 -15.21 -8.52
C PHE A 107 5.84 -15.57 -9.99
N SER A 108 6.66 -14.81 -10.74
CA SER A 108 6.93 -15.05 -12.17
C SER A 108 7.93 -16.19 -12.41
N ALA A 109 8.84 -16.44 -11.46
CA ALA A 109 9.61 -17.68 -11.47
C ALA A 109 8.69 -18.79 -10.98
N GLY A 110 8.24 -19.67 -11.89
CA GLY A 110 7.54 -20.90 -11.50
C GLY A 110 8.34 -21.68 -10.43
N PRO A 111 7.70 -22.61 -9.70
CA PRO A 111 8.35 -23.34 -8.62
C PRO A 111 9.73 -23.84 -9.09
N PRO A 112 10.79 -23.71 -8.26
CA PRO A 112 12.11 -24.15 -8.66
C PRO A 112 11.99 -25.58 -9.19
N LEU A 113 12.59 -25.86 -10.35
CA LEU A 113 12.61 -27.20 -10.93
C LEU A 113 13.08 -28.17 -9.85
N GLN A 114 12.14 -28.91 -9.25
CA GLN A 114 12.47 -29.97 -8.32
C GLN A 114 13.12 -31.04 -9.19
N THR A 115 14.46 -31.08 -9.17
CA THR A 115 15.20 -32.14 -9.83
C THR A 115 14.77 -33.46 -9.18
N TYR A 116 14.13 -34.35 -9.96
CA TYR A 116 13.64 -35.66 -9.51
C TYR A 116 14.69 -36.52 -8.78
N ALA A 117 15.98 -36.23 -8.96
CA ALA A 117 17.08 -36.88 -8.25
C ALA A 117 16.99 -36.74 -6.71
N SER A 118 16.42 -35.64 -6.20
CA SER A 118 16.29 -35.40 -4.75
C SER A 118 15.19 -36.24 -4.10
N LEU A 119 14.16 -36.64 -4.86
CA LEU A 119 13.08 -37.50 -4.38
C LEU A 119 13.53 -38.98 -4.36
N SER A 120 14.26 -39.43 -5.38
CA SER A 120 14.78 -40.80 -5.44
C SER A 120 15.78 -41.12 -4.31
N LEU A 121 16.59 -40.16 -3.85
CA LEU A 121 17.54 -40.40 -2.76
C LEU A 121 16.84 -40.65 -1.41
N THR A 122 15.67 -40.05 -1.20
CA THR A 122 14.90 -40.17 0.05
C THR A 122 14.05 -41.45 0.06
N GLU A 123 13.54 -41.88 -1.11
CA GLU A 123 12.84 -43.16 -1.24
C GLU A 123 13.79 -44.37 -1.15
N LEU A 124 15.02 -44.26 -1.66
CA LEU A 124 16.03 -45.32 -1.56
C LEU A 124 16.57 -45.51 -0.13
N THR A 125 16.57 -44.47 0.70
CA THR A 125 17.02 -44.57 2.10
C THR A 125 15.91 -45.05 3.04
N GLY A 126 14.64 -44.85 2.69
CA GLY A 126 13.50 -45.42 3.43
C GLY A 126 13.23 -46.91 3.15
N ALA A 127 13.68 -47.44 2.01
CA ALA A 127 13.48 -48.84 1.62
C ALA A 127 14.54 -49.82 2.18
N LEU A 128 15.50 -49.33 2.97
CA LEU A 128 16.60 -50.11 3.56
C LEU A 128 16.57 -50.16 5.10
N SER A 129 15.43 -49.89 5.74
CA SER A 129 15.16 -50.15 7.17
C SER A 129 13.96 -51.07 7.33
#